data_AF-A0A847PW95-F1
#
_entry.id   AF-A0A847PW95-F1
#
_cell.length_a   1.000
_cell.length_b   1.000
_cell.length_c   1.000
_cell.angle_alpha   90.00
_cell.angle_beta   90.00
_cell.angle_gamma   90.00
#
_symmetry.space_group_name_H-M   'P 1'
#
loop_
_entity.id
_entity.type
_entity.pdbx_description
1 polymer ?
#
loop_
_entity_poly.entity_id
_entity_poly.type
_entity_poly.pdbx_seq_one_letter_code
_entity_poly.pdbx_strand_id
1 'polypeptide(L)'
;NTCITIIKQKLIEKAITEKAPFIIFAFTAGQSPNPIINLSANFIRWSRSLFEMQLQKIGIDDKDELFLLKKEALENIGENALSILHPLCLWDYSEDRVLETLLKIGWEQPGINDSNSTNCILNSFACYNHLEKYGFHPYAFDIAGLVRSGEMPREKGLEKINQELSQQLIEEAAKKLNLSLRVL
;
A
#
# COMPACT_ATOMS: atom_id res chain seq x y z
N ASN A 1 0.19 -7.54 -0.10
CA ASN A 1 -0.68 -6.50 -0.71
C ASN A 1 -2.14 -6.51 -0.24
N THR A 2 -2.60 -7.39 0.65
CA THR A 2 -4.01 -7.38 1.12
C THR A 2 -4.40 -6.05 1.80
N CYS A 3 -3.57 -5.56 2.73
CA CYS A 3 -3.84 -4.31 3.47
C CYS A 3 -4.07 -3.09 2.55
N ILE A 4 -3.20 -2.90 1.56
CA ILE A 4 -3.32 -1.78 0.63
C ILE A 4 -4.57 -1.91 -0.26
N THR A 5 -4.98 -3.13 -0.60
CA THR A 5 -6.23 -3.37 -1.34
C THR A 5 -7.45 -3.04 -0.49
N ILE A 6 -7.46 -3.38 0.81
CA ILE A 6 -8.53 -2.96 1.74
C ILE A 6 -8.65 -1.43 1.76
N ILE A 7 -7.53 -0.73 1.93
CA ILE A 7 -7.52 0.74 1.91
C ILE A 7 -8.09 1.26 0.59
N LYS A 8 -7.67 0.71 -0.55
CA LYS A 8 -8.20 1.13 -1.86
C LYS A 8 -9.71 0.88 -1.99
N GLN A 9 -10.22 -0.27 -1.56
CA GLN A 9 -11.67 -0.55 -1.57
C GLN A 9 -12.44 0.50 -0.77
N LYS A 10 -11.95 0.85 0.43
CA LYS A 10 -12.61 1.82 1.31
C LYS A 10 -12.44 3.26 0.86
N LEU A 11 -11.33 3.63 0.23
CA LEU A 11 -11.18 4.93 -0.41
C LEU A 11 -12.12 5.09 -1.61
N ILE A 12 -12.31 4.04 -2.42
CA ILE A 12 -13.28 4.05 -3.53
C ILE A 12 -14.70 4.19 -2.98
N GLU A 13 -15.06 3.41 -1.95
CA GLU A 13 -16.36 3.50 -1.27
C GLU A 13 -16.61 4.93 -0.77
N LYS A 14 -15.64 5.49 -0.03
CA LYS A 14 -15.70 6.85 0.50
C LYS A 14 -15.86 7.90 -0.59
N ALA A 15 -15.09 7.79 -1.68
CA ALA A 15 -15.15 8.72 -2.79
C ALA A 15 -16.51 8.69 -3.51
N ILE A 16 -17.11 7.50 -3.67
CA ILE A 16 -18.47 7.39 -4.23
C ILE A 16 -19.48 8.06 -3.30
N THR A 17 -19.47 7.72 -2.01
CA THR A 17 -20.43 8.26 -1.02
C THR A 17 -20.33 9.78 -0.89
N GLU A 18 -19.11 10.34 -0.91
CA GLU A 18 -18.88 11.78 -0.81
C GLU A 18 -18.90 12.52 -2.15
N LYS A 19 -19.12 11.79 -3.27
CA LYS A 19 -19.05 12.33 -4.63
C LYS A 19 -17.71 13.02 -4.93
N ALA A 20 -16.62 12.53 -4.34
CA ALA A 20 -15.28 13.03 -4.61
C ALA A 20 -14.84 12.59 -6.03
N PRO A 21 -14.36 13.51 -6.88
CA PRO A 21 -13.97 13.17 -8.25
C PRO A 21 -12.62 12.44 -8.31
N PHE A 22 -11.77 12.62 -7.29
CA PHE A 22 -10.42 12.07 -7.26
C PHE A 22 -10.09 11.45 -5.91
N ILE A 23 -9.36 10.34 -5.96
CA ILE A 23 -8.64 9.77 -4.83
C ILE A 23 -7.17 10.07 -5.05
N ILE A 24 -6.55 10.81 -4.13
CA ILE A 24 -5.10 11.00 -4.14
C ILE A 24 -4.45 9.80 -3.45
N PHE A 25 -3.61 9.09 -4.19
CA PHE A 25 -2.89 7.93 -3.68
C PHE A 25 -1.42 8.05 -4.07
N ALA A 26 -0.52 8.31 -3.14
CA ALA A 26 0.85 8.72 -3.47
C ALA A 26 1.79 7.54 -3.80
N PHE A 27 1.43 6.70 -4.77
CA PHE A 27 2.38 5.74 -5.33
C PHE A 27 3.41 6.44 -6.21
N THR A 28 4.64 5.92 -6.17
CA THR A 28 5.77 6.35 -7.00
C THR A 28 5.81 5.56 -8.32
N ALA A 29 6.62 5.98 -9.29
CA ALA A 29 6.72 5.30 -10.58
C ALA A 29 7.20 3.83 -10.48
N GLY A 30 7.94 3.49 -9.42
CA GLY A 30 8.31 2.10 -9.13
C GLY A 30 7.15 1.21 -8.69
N GLN A 31 6.06 1.79 -8.18
CA GLN A 31 4.89 1.09 -7.61
C GLN A 31 3.67 1.11 -8.54
N SER A 32 3.51 2.17 -9.34
CA SER A 32 2.49 2.26 -10.37
C SER A 32 3.07 2.85 -11.65
N PRO A 33 2.89 2.20 -12.81
CA PRO A 33 3.31 2.77 -14.09
C PRO A 33 2.35 3.88 -14.57
N ASN A 34 1.12 3.94 -14.04
CA ASN A 34 0.09 4.86 -14.50
C ASN A 34 -0.13 5.97 -13.46
N PRO A 35 0.02 7.25 -13.85
CA PRO A 35 -0.23 8.37 -12.94
C PRO A 35 -1.72 8.62 -12.67
N ILE A 36 -2.60 8.26 -13.63
CA ILE A 36 -4.04 8.45 -13.53
C ILE A 36 -4.72 7.13 -13.88
N ILE A 37 -5.62 6.68 -13.00
CA ILE A 37 -6.41 5.47 -13.21
C ILE A 37 -7.89 5.86 -13.19
N ASN A 38 -8.53 5.79 -14.36
CA ASN A 38 -9.97 6.01 -14.47
C ASN A 38 -10.73 4.84 -13.85
N LEU A 39 -11.54 5.12 -12.83
CA LEU A 39 -12.33 4.11 -12.13
C LEU A 39 -13.73 4.01 -12.74
N SER A 40 -13.83 3.41 -13.92
CA SER A 40 -15.13 3.08 -14.50
C SER A 40 -15.90 2.11 -13.61
N ALA A 41 -17.24 2.14 -13.68
CA ALA A 41 -18.07 1.24 -12.88
C ALA A 41 -17.73 -0.25 -13.09
N ASN A 42 -17.40 -0.64 -14.33
CA ASN A 42 -16.95 -1.99 -14.65
C ASN A 42 -15.59 -2.32 -14.03
N PHE A 43 -14.65 -1.38 -14.06
CA PHE A 43 -13.34 -1.57 -13.42
C PHE A 43 -13.47 -1.72 -11.90
N ILE A 44 -14.31 -0.91 -11.25
CA ILE A 44 -14.56 -1.01 -9.81
C ILE A 44 -15.19 -2.37 -9.47
N ARG A 45 -16.23 -2.80 -10.20
CA ARG A 45 -16.87 -4.10 -10.00
C ARG A 45 -15.89 -5.26 -10.17
N TRP A 46 -15.08 -5.22 -11.23
CA TRP A 46 -14.04 -6.21 -11.48
C TRP A 46 -13.00 -6.23 -10.36
N SER A 47 -12.51 -5.06 -9.94
CA SER A 47 -11.53 -4.93 -8.85
C SER A 47 -12.07 -5.49 -7.53
N ARG A 48 -13.33 -5.19 -7.19
CA ARG A 48 -14.01 -5.75 -6.01
C ARG A 48 -14.10 -7.28 -6.08
N SER A 49 -14.54 -7.84 -7.21
CA SER A 49 -14.65 -9.29 -7.41
C SER A 49 -13.29 -9.98 -7.33
N LEU A 50 -12.25 -9.38 -7.92
CA LEU A 50 -10.88 -9.89 -7.81
C LEU A 50 -10.41 -9.93 -6.35
N PHE A 51 -10.72 -8.89 -5.57
CA PHE A 51 -10.34 -8.85 -4.17
C PHE A 51 -11.14 -9.85 -3.32
N GLU A 52 -12.43 -10.03 -3.59
CA GLU A 52 -13.26 -11.06 -2.95
C GLU A 52 -12.67 -12.46 -3.16
N MET A 53 -12.26 -12.80 -4.39
CA MET A 53 -11.56 -14.07 -4.65
C MET A 53 -10.24 -14.20 -3.89
N GLN A 54 -9.51 -13.10 -3.67
CA GLN A 54 -8.27 -13.11 -2.89
C GLN A 54 -8.54 -13.37 -1.41
N LEU A 55 -9.58 -12.77 -0.84
CA LEU A 55 -10.01 -13.02 0.54
C LEU A 55 -10.45 -14.48 0.73
N GLN A 56 -11.26 -15.01 -0.20
CA GLN A 56 -11.69 -16.40 -0.16
C GLN A 56 -10.51 -17.39 -0.23
N LYS A 57 -9.48 -17.10 -1.03
CA LYS A 57 -8.24 -17.91 -1.10
C LYS A 57 -7.48 -17.99 0.21
N ILE A 58 -7.63 -17.00 1.09
CA ILE A 58 -7.02 -17.00 2.43
C ILE A 58 -8.03 -17.40 3.52
N GLY A 59 -9.18 -17.98 3.14
CA GLY A 59 -10.20 -18.46 4.06
C GLY A 59 -11.06 -17.37 4.70
N ILE A 60 -11.05 -16.16 4.14
CA ILE A 60 -11.85 -15.03 4.63
C ILE A 60 -13.10 -14.88 3.76
N ASP A 61 -14.26 -14.99 4.41
CA ASP A 61 -15.58 -14.75 3.83
C ASP A 61 -16.14 -13.44 4.38
N ASP A 62 -15.94 -12.34 3.65
CA ASP A 62 -16.28 -10.98 4.07
C ASP A 62 -17.74 -10.62 3.75
N LYS A 63 -18.69 -11.42 4.28
CA LYS A 63 -20.13 -11.26 4.03
C LYS A 63 -20.68 -9.91 4.48
N ASP A 64 -20.14 -9.36 5.56
CA ASP A 64 -20.53 -8.07 6.12
C ASP A 64 -19.86 -6.88 5.40
N GLU A 65 -19.07 -7.16 4.35
CA GLU A 65 -18.37 -6.16 3.53
C GLU A 65 -17.48 -5.21 4.37
N LEU A 66 -16.83 -5.76 5.39
CA LEU A 66 -15.93 -5.01 6.26
C LEU A 66 -14.67 -4.60 5.51
N PHE A 67 -14.20 -5.42 4.57
CA PHE A 67 -13.00 -5.19 3.77
C PHE A 67 -13.34 -4.80 2.33
N LEU A 68 -14.33 -5.47 1.75
CA LEU A 68 -14.83 -5.20 0.41
C LEU A 68 -15.56 -3.87 0.35
N LEU A 69 -15.47 -3.19 -0.79
CA LEU A 69 -16.34 -2.06 -1.08
C LEU A 69 -17.80 -2.52 -1.01
N LYS A 70 -18.64 -1.78 -0.28
CA LYS A 70 -20.05 -2.13 -0.09
C LYS A 70 -20.84 -2.15 -1.40
N LYS A 71 -21.71 -3.15 -1.57
CA LYS A 71 -22.60 -3.23 -2.75
C LYS A 71 -23.48 -2.00 -2.91
N GLU A 72 -23.98 -1.45 -1.80
CA GLU A 72 -24.77 -0.21 -1.80
C GLU A 72 -24.00 0.98 -2.44
N ALA A 73 -22.68 1.07 -2.23
CA ALA A 73 -21.88 2.09 -2.89
C ALA A 73 -21.77 1.85 -4.40
N LEU A 74 -21.77 0.60 -4.87
CA LEU A 74 -21.76 0.29 -6.31
C LEU A 74 -23.02 0.76 -7.04
N GLU A 75 -24.17 0.69 -6.37
CA GLU A 75 -25.46 1.15 -6.91
C GLU A 75 -25.48 2.68 -7.05
N ASN A 76 -24.73 3.37 -6.20
CA ASN A 76 -24.59 4.81 -6.18
C ASN A 76 -23.41 5.34 -7.02
N ILE A 77 -22.78 4.50 -7.86
CA ILE A 77 -21.83 4.97 -8.87
C ILE A 77 -22.63 5.77 -9.90
N GLY A 78 -22.81 7.06 -9.62
CA GLY A 78 -23.43 8.01 -10.53
C GLY A 78 -22.55 8.27 -11.76
N GLU A 79 -22.92 9.27 -12.56
CA GLU A 79 -22.20 9.65 -13.79
C GLU A 79 -20.85 10.36 -13.52
N ASN A 80 -20.53 10.66 -12.27
CA ASN A 80 -19.29 11.35 -11.92
C ASN A 80 -18.09 10.46 -12.25
N ALA A 81 -17.20 10.98 -13.11
CA ALA A 81 -15.92 10.34 -13.39
C ALA A 81 -15.06 10.32 -12.11
N LEU A 82 -14.87 9.14 -11.55
CA LEU A 82 -13.97 8.90 -10.43
C LEU A 82 -12.61 8.45 -10.96
N SER A 83 -11.52 9.01 -10.45
CA SER A 83 -10.16 8.57 -10.79
C SER A 83 -9.25 8.48 -9.57
N ILE A 84 -8.27 7.59 -9.63
CA ILE A 84 -7.12 7.63 -8.72
C ILE A 84 -6.03 8.45 -9.41
N LEU A 85 -5.50 9.44 -8.68
CA LEU A 85 -4.32 10.21 -9.08
C LEU A 85 -3.14 9.77 -8.23
N HIS A 86 -2.03 9.48 -8.88
CA HIS A 86 -0.72 9.20 -8.30
C HIS A 86 0.23 10.36 -8.60
N PRO A 87 0.24 11.45 -7.78
CA PRO A 87 1.01 12.66 -8.09
C PRO A 87 2.52 12.40 -8.20
N LEU A 88 3.04 11.44 -7.43
CA LEU A 88 4.46 11.11 -7.43
C LEU A 88 4.90 10.32 -8.68
N CYS A 89 3.97 9.94 -9.55
CA CYS A 89 4.28 9.44 -10.90
C CYS A 89 4.37 10.56 -11.95
N LEU A 90 3.94 11.79 -11.62
CA LEU A 90 3.90 12.94 -12.55
C LEU A 90 5.00 13.96 -12.28
N TRP A 91 5.50 14.01 -11.05
CA TRP A 91 6.53 14.96 -10.63
C TRP A 91 7.86 14.25 -10.45
N ASP A 92 8.95 15.01 -10.57
CA ASP A 92 10.29 14.53 -10.25
C ASP A 92 10.34 14.14 -8.77
N TYR A 93 10.19 12.84 -8.50
CA TYR A 93 10.18 12.30 -7.16
C TYR A 93 11.58 12.27 -6.58
N SER A 94 11.71 12.79 -5.35
CA SER A 94 12.90 12.62 -4.51
C SER A 94 12.43 12.51 -3.06
N GLU A 95 12.68 11.35 -2.45
CA GLU A 95 12.35 11.08 -1.04
C GLU A 95 12.93 12.18 -0.13
N ASP A 96 14.18 12.58 -0.38
CA ASP A 96 14.89 13.58 0.41
C ASP A 96 14.21 14.97 0.31
N ARG A 97 13.76 15.37 -0.89
CA ARG A 97 13.01 16.63 -1.08
C ARG A 97 11.64 16.60 -0.40
N VAL A 98 10.95 15.46 -0.45
CA VAL A 98 9.66 15.27 0.22
C VAL A 98 9.84 15.45 1.73
N LEU A 99 10.82 14.76 2.33
CA LEU A 99 11.12 14.87 3.75
C LEU A 99 11.51 16.29 4.15
N GLU A 100 12.40 16.94 3.41
CA GLU A 100 12.80 18.34 3.67
C GLU A 100 11.59 19.29 3.66
N THR A 101 10.67 19.10 2.71
CA THR A 101 9.46 19.93 2.60
C THR A 101 8.51 19.71 3.77
N LEU A 102 8.29 18.45 4.16
CA LEU A 102 7.43 18.09 5.29
C LEU A 102 7.97 18.65 6.60
N LEU A 103 9.27 18.53 6.85
CA LEU A 103 9.91 19.06 8.06
C LEU A 103 9.76 20.59 8.16
N LYS A 104 9.85 21.32 7.03
CA LYS A 104 9.68 22.78 7.00
C LYS A 104 8.27 23.25 7.38
N ILE A 105 7.25 22.41 7.18
CA ILE A 105 5.86 22.73 7.55
C ILE A 105 5.50 22.22 8.96
N GLY A 106 6.48 21.77 9.74
CA GLY A 106 6.30 21.27 11.09
C GLY A 106 5.76 19.83 11.16
N TRP A 107 5.81 19.08 10.06
CA TRP A 107 5.52 17.65 10.13
C TRP A 107 6.68 16.93 10.82
N GLU A 108 6.37 16.08 11.79
CA GLU A 108 7.35 15.26 12.50
C GLU A 108 7.34 13.84 11.96
N GLN A 109 8.53 13.27 11.77
CA GLN A 109 8.65 11.89 11.34
C GLN A 109 8.08 10.97 12.42
N PRO A 110 7.18 10.02 12.05
CA PRO A 110 6.70 9.03 12.99
C PRO A 110 7.88 8.26 13.61
N GLY A 111 7.85 8.06 14.93
CA GLY A 111 8.94 7.38 15.66
C GLY A 111 9.05 5.86 15.45
N ILE A 112 8.27 5.28 14.52
CA ILE A 112 8.35 3.86 14.18
C ILE A 112 9.49 3.68 13.18
N ASN A 113 10.57 3.05 13.65
CA ASN A 113 11.76 2.80 12.85
C ASN A 113 11.62 1.47 12.09
N ASP A 114 10.97 1.53 10.92
CA ASP A 114 10.93 0.46 9.94
C ASP A 114 11.46 0.98 8.59
N SER A 115 12.17 0.12 7.86
CA SER A 115 12.91 0.48 6.64
C SER A 115 12.01 0.89 5.48
N ASN A 116 10.75 0.43 5.47
CA ASN A 116 9.85 0.59 4.33
C ASN A 116 8.45 1.16 4.70
N SER A 117 8.12 1.32 5.98
CA SER A 117 6.91 2.01 6.44
C SER A 117 7.08 2.64 7.82
N THR A 118 7.07 3.96 7.89
CA THR A 118 7.21 4.68 9.17
C THR A 118 5.96 4.65 10.05
N ASN A 119 4.88 3.96 9.69
CA ASN A 119 3.61 4.03 10.43
C ASN A 119 2.84 2.72 10.57
N CYS A 120 3.42 1.58 10.18
CA CYS A 120 2.70 0.31 10.12
C CYS A 120 3.42 -0.79 10.90
N ILE A 121 2.89 -1.13 12.08
CA ILE A 121 3.40 -2.23 12.92
C ILE A 121 3.34 -3.58 12.18
N LEU A 122 2.34 -3.76 11.31
CA LEU A 122 2.19 -5.00 10.53
C LEU A 122 3.19 -5.12 9.38
N ASN A 123 3.86 -4.03 8.95
CA ASN A 123 4.69 -4.07 7.77
C ASN A 123 5.93 -4.95 7.97
N SER A 124 6.69 -4.72 9.05
CA SER A 124 7.89 -5.51 9.36
C SER A 124 7.53 -6.99 9.54
N PHE A 125 6.41 -7.29 10.21
CA PHE A 125 5.91 -8.66 10.36
C PHE A 125 5.53 -9.31 9.02
N ALA A 126 4.87 -8.57 8.13
CA ALA A 126 4.55 -9.06 6.79
C ALA A 126 5.81 -9.30 5.94
N CYS A 127 6.81 -8.41 6.04
CA CYS A 127 8.08 -8.57 5.36
C CYS A 127 8.86 -9.79 5.88
N TYR A 128 8.89 -9.97 7.20
CA TYR A 128 9.46 -11.15 7.84
C TYR A 128 8.82 -12.44 7.32
N ASN A 129 7.49 -12.54 7.36
CA ASN A 129 6.78 -13.73 6.87
C ASN A 129 7.01 -13.97 5.37
N HIS A 130 7.12 -12.92 4.57
CA HIS A 130 7.39 -13.04 3.14
C HIS A 130 8.80 -13.55 2.88
N LEU A 131 9.80 -13.01 3.59
CA LEU A 131 11.20 -13.46 3.51
C LEU A 131 11.32 -14.93 3.92
N GLU A 132 10.74 -15.31 5.06
CA GLU A 132 10.74 -16.70 5.54
C GLU A 132 10.10 -17.68 4.55
N LYS A 133 9.03 -17.26 3.89
CA LYS A 133 8.28 -18.13 2.98
C LYS A 133 8.89 -18.21 1.58
N TYR A 134 9.42 -17.11 1.06
CA TYR A 134 9.78 -16.99 -0.36
C TYR A 134 11.27 -16.71 -0.60
N GLY A 135 12.03 -16.36 0.43
CA GLY A 135 13.48 -16.13 0.34
C GLY A 135 13.89 -14.80 -0.32
N PHE A 136 12.95 -13.85 -0.48
CA PHE A 136 13.27 -12.52 -1.01
C PHE A 136 12.38 -11.42 -0.41
N HIS A 137 12.89 -10.18 -0.42
CA HIS A 137 12.23 -9.02 0.17
C HIS A 137 11.02 -8.59 -0.68
N PRO A 138 9.82 -8.37 -0.10
CA PRO A 138 8.60 -8.08 -0.87
C PRO A 138 8.69 -6.78 -1.68
N TYR A 139 9.49 -5.81 -1.23
CA TYR A 139 9.70 -4.53 -1.95
C TYR A 139 10.74 -4.63 -3.07
N ALA A 140 11.37 -5.78 -3.30
CA ALA A 140 12.41 -5.91 -4.31
C ALA A 140 11.95 -5.47 -5.71
N PHE A 141 10.69 -5.76 -6.06
CA PHE A 141 10.12 -5.34 -7.35
C PHE A 141 9.98 -3.82 -7.45
N ASP A 142 9.35 -3.19 -6.45
CA ASP A 142 9.09 -1.75 -6.41
C ASP A 142 10.40 -0.95 -6.41
N ILE A 143 11.36 -1.35 -5.57
CA ILE A 143 12.69 -0.73 -5.48
C ILE A 143 13.45 -0.90 -6.80
N ALA A 144 13.40 -2.07 -7.43
CA ALA A 144 14.02 -2.25 -8.74
C ALA A 144 13.36 -1.37 -9.81
N GLY A 145 12.07 -1.07 -9.68
CA GLY A 145 11.37 -0.07 -10.49
C GLY A 145 11.99 1.32 -10.37
N LEU A 146 12.17 1.81 -9.15
CA LEU A 146 12.79 3.11 -8.85
C LEU A 146 14.25 3.21 -9.32
N VAL A 147 14.99 2.12 -9.23
CA VAL A 147 16.39 2.08 -9.72
C VAL A 147 16.43 2.15 -11.25
N ARG A 148 15.53 1.44 -11.95
CA ARG A 148 15.47 1.46 -13.42
C ARG A 148 14.96 2.79 -13.98
N SER A 149 14.10 3.51 -13.25
CA SER A 149 13.62 4.85 -13.64
C SER A 149 14.66 5.95 -13.40
N GLY A 150 15.74 5.66 -12.64
CA GLY A 150 16.75 6.65 -12.27
C GLY A 150 16.38 7.51 -11.06
N GLU A 151 15.24 7.25 -10.42
CA GLU A 151 14.77 7.98 -9.23
C GLU A 151 15.52 7.57 -7.95
N MET A 152 16.21 6.42 -7.96
CA MET A 152 16.99 5.91 -6.85
C MET A 152 18.32 5.30 -7.32
N PRO A 153 19.47 5.63 -6.69
CA PRO A 153 20.71 4.92 -6.93
C PRO A 153 20.61 3.44 -6.55
N ARG A 154 21.27 2.57 -7.32
CA ARG A 154 21.25 1.11 -7.09
C ARG A 154 21.71 0.75 -5.67
N GLU A 155 22.74 1.42 -5.18
CA GLU A 155 23.34 1.20 -3.86
C GLU A 155 22.32 1.48 -2.75
N LYS A 156 21.59 2.60 -2.83
CA LYS A 156 20.51 2.96 -1.91
C LYS A 156 19.37 1.95 -1.95
N GLY A 157 19.03 1.45 -3.15
CA GLY A 157 18.03 0.40 -3.31
C GLY A 157 18.43 -0.92 -2.63
N LEU A 158 19.70 -1.34 -2.79
CA LEU A 158 20.24 -2.52 -2.11
C LEU A 158 20.29 -2.33 -0.60
N GLU A 159 20.66 -1.16 -0.12
CA GLU A 159 20.64 -0.84 1.31
C GLU A 159 19.23 -1.02 1.90
N LYS A 160 18.21 -0.43 1.27
CA LYS A 160 16.80 -0.52 1.75
C LYS A 160 16.27 -1.95 1.84
N ILE A 161 16.59 -2.82 0.88
CA ILE A 161 16.07 -4.21 0.88
C ILE A 161 16.87 -5.17 1.77
N ASN A 162 18.11 -4.81 2.12
CA ASN A 162 18.98 -5.59 2.99
C ASN A 162 19.00 -5.05 4.44
N GLN A 163 18.37 -3.91 4.70
CA GLN A 163 18.23 -3.36 6.04
C GLN A 163 17.48 -4.37 6.92
N GLU A 164 18.02 -4.60 8.13
CA GLU A 164 17.39 -5.48 9.11
C GLU A 164 15.99 -4.97 9.46
N LEU A 165 15.03 -5.90 9.49
CA LEU A 165 13.66 -5.60 9.90
C LEU A 165 13.62 -5.38 11.42
N SER A 166 12.75 -4.46 11.87
CA SER A 166 12.61 -4.19 13.29
C SER A 166 12.02 -5.38 14.05
N GLN A 167 12.87 -6.07 14.81
CA GLN A 167 12.48 -7.23 15.61
C GLN A 167 11.39 -6.89 16.63
N GLN A 168 11.46 -5.69 17.22
CA GLN A 168 10.46 -5.20 18.15
C GLN A 168 9.06 -5.12 17.49
N LEU A 169 8.97 -4.61 16.26
CA LEU A 169 7.69 -4.51 15.54
C LEU A 169 7.16 -5.89 15.11
N ILE A 170 8.06 -6.80 14.71
CA ILE A 170 7.72 -8.19 14.39
C ILE A 170 7.10 -8.88 15.61
N GLU A 171 7.74 -8.79 16.77
CA GLU A 171 7.27 -9.38 18.02
C GLU A 171 5.97 -8.76 18.52
N GLU A 172 5.86 -7.42 18.45
CA GLU A 172 4.64 -6.71 18.83
C GLU A 172 3.45 -7.14 17.96
N ALA A 173 3.64 -7.20 16.64
CA ALA A 173 2.61 -7.65 15.70
C ALA A 173 2.20 -9.10 15.97
N ALA A 174 3.18 -10.00 16.13
CA ALA A 174 2.92 -11.41 16.41
C ALA A 174 2.12 -11.59 17.71
N LYS A 175 2.50 -10.87 18.78
CA LYS A 175 1.78 -10.87 20.05
C LYS A 175 0.34 -10.38 19.89
N LYS A 176 0.11 -9.27 19.19
CA LYS A 176 -1.24 -8.73 18.95
C LYS A 176 -2.11 -9.69 18.13
N LEU A 177 -1.51 -10.47 17.24
CA LEU A 177 -2.20 -11.47 16.42
C LEU A 177 -2.29 -12.85 17.10
N ASN A 178 -1.76 -13.01 18.31
CA ASN A 178 -1.65 -14.29 19.02
C ASN A 178 -0.93 -15.37 18.20
N LEU A 179 0.14 -14.99 17.49
CA LEU A 179 0.97 -15.90 16.69
C LEU A 179 2.33 -16.12 17.35
N SER A 180 2.86 -17.34 17.23
CA SER A 180 4.24 -17.63 17.61
C SER A 180 5.18 -17.33 16.45
N LEU A 181 6.31 -16.69 16.75
CA LEU A 181 7.41 -16.57 15.81
C LEU A 181 8.15 -17.91 15.75
N ARG A 182 8.57 -18.31 14.55
CA ARG A 182 9.58 -19.36 14.44
C ARG A 182 10.89 -18.78 14.97
N VAL A 183 11.41 -19.38 16.03
CA VAL A 183 12.76 -19.05 16.50
C VAL A 183 13.72 -19.53 15.41
N LEU A 184 14.53 -18.61 14.87
CA LEU A 184 15.64 -18.94 13.97
C LEU A 184 16.70 -19.74 14.70
#